data_AF-A0A838TKJ1-F1
#
_entry.id   AF-A0A838TKJ1-F1
#
_cell.length_a   1.000
_cell.length_b   1.000
_cell.length_c   1.000
_cell.angle_alpha   90.00
_cell.angle_beta   90.00
_cell.angle_gamma   90.00
#
_symmetry.space_group_name_H-M   'P 1'
#
loop_
_entity.id
_entity.type
_entity.pdbx_description
1 polymer ?
#
loop_
_entity_poly.entity_id
_entity_poly.type
_entity_poly.pdbx_seq_one_letter_code
_entity_poly.pdbx_strand_id
1 'polypeptide(L)'
;MSDKIYMLIDPRNNEPFYVGNTGSSLKERLANHLACRNNKRQYKYYETIWQIYNSRLHLNKKERKPIIVLLDEYEFPESCYWEGYWIEQLMAWGFNILNYNKSSKAKQGWFYKQNKPKMLTMYYRLKKHLEPKKPVAA
;
A
#
# COMPACT_ATOMS: atom_id res chain seq x y z
N MET A 1 2.02 21.95 -4.37
CA MET A 1 1.20 20.95 -3.65
C MET A 1 2.12 19.78 -3.35
N SER A 2 2.22 19.36 -2.09
CA SER A 2 3.02 18.19 -1.71
C SER A 2 2.22 16.91 -1.98
N ASP A 3 2.85 15.99 -2.71
CA ASP A 3 2.31 14.67 -2.96
C ASP A 3 2.65 13.72 -1.80
N LYS A 4 1.83 12.69 -1.63
CA LYS A 4 1.96 11.73 -0.53
C LYS A 4 2.13 10.33 -1.06
N ILE A 5 3.08 9.57 -0.50
CA ILE A 5 3.12 8.11 -0.60
C ILE A 5 2.34 7.52 0.56
N TYR A 6 1.50 6.53 0.30
CA TYR A 6 0.77 5.80 1.31
C TYR A 6 0.86 4.30 1.08
N MET A 7 0.52 3.53 2.11
CA MET A 7 0.25 2.12 2.01
C MET A 7 -1.18 1.77 2.45
N LEU A 8 -1.71 0.66 1.92
CA LEU A 8 -2.91 0.00 2.44
C LEU A 8 -2.51 -1.24 3.22
N ILE A 9 -3.08 -1.37 4.40
CA ILE A 9 -2.87 -2.47 5.35
C ILE A 9 -4.15 -3.29 5.48
N ASP A 10 -4.00 -4.61 5.45
CA ASP A 10 -5.09 -5.53 5.73
C ASP A 10 -5.35 -5.55 7.25
N PRO A 11 -6.55 -5.18 7.71
CA PRO A 11 -6.85 -5.06 9.15
C PRO A 11 -6.90 -6.39 9.90
N ARG A 12 -6.79 -7.54 9.21
CA ARG A 12 -6.89 -8.88 9.83
C ARG A 12 -5.54 -9.40 10.29
N ASN A 13 -4.51 -9.17 9.49
CA ASN A 13 -3.13 -9.56 9.77
C ASN A 13 -2.21 -8.34 10.03
N ASN A 14 -2.73 -7.13 9.82
CA ASN A 14 -1.98 -5.87 9.86
C ASN A 14 -0.77 -5.86 8.92
N GLU A 15 -0.86 -6.55 7.78
CA GLU A 15 0.23 -6.53 6.79
C GLU A 15 -0.08 -5.53 5.65
N PRO A 16 0.92 -4.74 5.21
CA PRO A 16 0.79 -3.93 4.02
C PRO A 16 0.65 -4.83 2.79
N PHE A 17 -0.30 -4.48 1.92
CA PHE A 17 -0.54 -5.21 0.68
C PHE A 17 -0.51 -4.29 -0.55
N TYR A 18 -0.43 -2.98 -0.39
CA TYR A 18 -0.39 -2.03 -1.51
C TYR A 18 0.34 -0.75 -1.10
N VAL A 19 1.05 -0.15 -2.04
CA VAL A 19 1.67 1.18 -1.95
C VAL A 19 1.04 2.05 -3.03
N GLY A 20 0.90 3.34 -2.83
CA GLY A 20 0.54 4.22 -3.93
C GLY A 20 0.81 5.66 -3.59
N ASN A 21 0.64 6.53 -4.58
CA ASN A 21 0.77 7.96 -4.41
C ASN A 21 -0.57 8.68 -4.56
N THR A 22 -0.66 9.89 -3.98
CA THR A 22 -1.81 10.76 -4.14
C THR A 22 -1.45 12.22 -3.89
N GLY A 23 -1.98 13.11 -4.73
CA GLY A 23 -1.95 14.56 -4.46
C GLY A 23 -3.12 15.04 -3.59
N SER A 24 -4.12 14.18 -3.34
CA SER A 24 -5.27 14.48 -2.49
C SER A 24 -5.11 13.98 -1.06
N SER A 25 -6.11 14.22 -0.21
CA SER A 25 -6.08 13.72 1.17
C SER A 25 -6.13 12.18 1.23
N LEU A 26 -5.50 11.56 2.24
CA LEU A 26 -5.56 10.11 2.43
C LEU A 26 -7.00 9.60 2.62
N LYS A 27 -7.85 10.39 3.29
CA LYS A 27 -9.27 10.05 3.49
C LYS A 27 -10.00 9.95 2.16
N GLU A 28 -9.80 10.90 1.27
CA GLU A 28 -10.38 10.90 -0.08
C GLU A 28 -9.82 9.74 -0.92
N ARG A 29 -8.51 9.51 -0.84
CA ARG A 29 -7.88 8.39 -1.57
C ARG A 29 -8.39 7.04 -1.09
N LEU A 30 -8.61 6.86 0.21
CA LEU A 30 -9.24 5.67 0.76
C LEU A 30 -10.68 5.51 0.28
N ALA A 31 -11.46 6.59 0.24
CA ALA A 31 -12.82 6.55 -0.30
C ALA A 31 -12.83 6.09 -1.76
N ASN A 32 -11.86 6.53 -2.58
CA ASN A 32 -11.71 6.08 -3.97
C ASN A 32 -11.37 4.59 -4.08
N HIS A 33 -10.54 4.04 -3.19
CA HIS A 33 -10.25 2.60 -3.13
C HIS A 33 -11.47 1.77 -2.72
N LEU A 34 -12.35 2.32 -1.89
CA LEU A 34 -13.57 1.67 -1.42
C LEU A 34 -14.75 1.81 -2.39
N ALA A 35 -14.77 2.87 -3.20
CA ALA A 35 -15.84 3.16 -4.13
C ALA A 35 -15.86 2.11 -5.27
N CYS A 36 -16.85 1.23 -5.25
CA CYS A 36 -17.17 0.40 -6.41
C CYS A 36 -17.68 1.32 -7.55
N ARG A 37 -16.95 1.44 -8.66
CA ARG A 37 -17.51 2.06 -9.88
C ARG A 37 -18.48 1.09 -10.55
N ASN A 38 -19.72 1.04 -10.05
CA ASN A 38 -20.84 0.36 -10.70
C ASN A 38 -21.46 1.20 -11.82
N ASN A 39 -20.66 1.93 -12.60
CA ASN A 39 -21.18 2.69 -13.74
C ASN A 39 -21.34 1.76 -14.94
N LYS A 40 -22.51 1.11 -15.01
CA LYS A 40 -22.95 0.22 -16.10
C LYS A 40 -22.97 0.86 -17.50
N ARG A 41 -22.65 2.15 -17.66
CA ARG A 41 -22.83 2.86 -18.92
C ARG A 41 -21.57 3.29 -19.64
N GLN A 42 -20.41 3.40 -18.98
CA GLN A 42 -19.23 3.92 -19.64
C GLN A 42 -17.96 3.29 -19.05
N TYR A 43 -17.32 2.46 -19.87
CA TYR A 43 -15.99 1.87 -19.71
C TYR A 43 -15.85 0.74 -18.68
N LYS A 44 -15.24 -0.36 -19.17
CA LYS A 44 -14.63 -1.50 -18.46
C LYS A 44 -14.59 -1.35 -16.94
N TYR A 45 -15.20 -2.31 -16.23
CA TYR A 45 -15.07 -2.52 -14.79
C TYR A 45 -13.59 -2.45 -14.37
N TYR A 46 -13.12 -1.29 -13.89
CA TYR A 46 -11.84 -1.22 -13.20
C TYR A 46 -12.12 -1.63 -11.75
N GLU A 47 -11.79 -2.88 -11.43
CA GLU A 47 -11.80 -3.33 -10.05
C GLU A 47 -10.83 -2.46 -9.24
N THR A 48 -11.27 -2.01 -8.06
CA THR A 48 -10.35 -1.29 -7.17
C THR A 48 -9.34 -2.27 -6.60
N ILE A 49 -8.17 -1.78 -6.17
CA ILE A 49 -7.15 -2.62 -5.53
C ILE A 49 -7.73 -3.39 -4.34
N TRP A 50 -8.64 -2.78 -3.58
CA TRP A 50 -9.33 -3.45 -2.48
C TRP A 50 -10.23 -4.60 -2.94
N GLN A 51 -10.95 -4.43 -4.06
CA GLN A 51 -11.76 -5.51 -4.64
C GLN A 51 -10.89 -6.66 -5.15
N ILE A 52 -9.80 -6.35 -5.83
CA ILE A 52 -8.83 -7.34 -6.32
C ILE A 52 -8.23 -8.11 -5.13
N TYR A 53 -7.89 -7.41 -4.04
CA TYR A 53 -7.36 -8.04 -2.84
C TYR A 53 -8.38 -8.99 -2.20
N ASN A 54 -9.61 -8.53 -2.00
CA ASN A 54 -10.67 -9.35 -1.42
C ASN A 54 -11.04 -10.55 -2.28
N SER A 55 -11.11 -10.38 -3.61
CA SER A 55 -11.43 -11.47 -4.54
C SER A 55 -10.34 -12.55 -4.53
N ARG A 56 -9.06 -12.14 -4.50
CA ARG A 56 -7.91 -13.06 -4.39
C ARG A 56 -7.88 -13.84 -3.09
N LEU A 57 -8.47 -13.30 -2.03
CA LEU A 57 -8.52 -13.92 -0.71
C LEU A 57 -9.85 -14.65 -0.44
N HIS A 58 -10.74 -14.73 -1.44
CA HIS A 58 -12.07 -15.35 -1.32
C HIS A 58 -12.90 -14.80 -0.15
N LEU A 59 -12.78 -13.50 0.12
CA LEU A 59 -13.40 -12.87 1.28
C LEU A 59 -14.81 -12.40 0.97
N ASN A 60 -15.68 -12.56 1.97
CA ASN A 60 -17.02 -11.98 1.91
C ASN A 60 -16.91 -10.45 2.00
N LYS A 61 -17.71 -9.74 1.19
CA LYS A 61 -17.75 -8.25 1.13
C LYS A 61 -18.05 -7.55 2.48
N LYS A 62 -18.43 -8.31 3.51
CA LYS A 62 -18.67 -7.83 4.87
C LYS A 62 -17.37 -7.69 5.70
N GLU A 63 -16.22 -8.08 5.17
CA GLU A 63 -14.95 -7.94 5.88
C GLU A 63 -14.41 -6.50 5.92
N ARG A 64 -13.59 -6.26 6.94
CA ARG A 64 -13.11 -4.95 7.43
C ARG A 64 -12.35 -4.18 6.33
N LYS A 65 -12.61 -2.87 6.22
CA LYS A 65 -11.98 -1.93 5.28
C LYS A 65 -10.45 -1.84 5.50
N PRO A 66 -9.65 -1.59 4.44
CA PRO A 66 -8.21 -1.45 4.59
C PRO A 66 -7.87 -0.18 5.38
N ILE A 67 -6.76 -0.23 6.10
CA ILE A 67 -6.21 0.92 6.82
C ILE A 67 -5.25 1.62 5.87
N ILE A 68 -5.41 2.93 5.67
CA ILE A 68 -4.47 3.76 4.90
C ILE A 68 -3.48 4.43 5.84
N VAL A 69 -2.19 4.38 5.52
CA VAL A 69 -1.12 4.97 6.32
C VAL A 69 -0.20 5.79 5.43
N LEU A 70 0.14 7.00 5.87
CA LEU A 70 1.15 7.85 5.23
C LEU A 70 2.53 7.20 5.38
N LEU A 71 3.25 7.05 4.28
CA LEU A 71 4.65 6.63 4.28
C LEU A 71 5.58 7.83 4.12
N ASP A 72 5.23 8.75 3.23
CA ASP A 72 6.11 9.85 2.86
C ASP A 72 5.35 11.05 2.28
N GLU A 73 5.98 12.21 2.31
CA GLU A 73 5.53 13.42 1.62
C GLU A 73 6.69 13.99 0.80
N TYR A 74 6.43 14.31 -0.47
CA TYR A 74 7.46 14.78 -1.39
C TYR A 74 6.93 15.88 -2.31
N GLU A 75 7.86 16.69 -2.82
CA GLU A 75 7.56 17.68 -3.83
C GLU A 75 7.82 17.10 -5.23
N PHE A 76 6.99 17.48 -6.20
CA PHE A 76 7.10 17.00 -7.58
C PHE A 76 8.52 17.19 -8.16
N PRO A 77 8.98 16.30 -9.08
CA PRO A 77 8.21 15.29 -9.83
C PRO A 77 8.52 13.82 -9.51
N GLU A 78 9.00 13.49 -8.31
CA GLU A 78 9.62 12.18 -8.02
C GLU A 78 8.66 11.03 -7.65
N SER A 79 7.37 11.12 -8.03
CA SER A 79 6.34 10.18 -7.58
C SER A 79 6.63 8.70 -7.87
N CYS A 80 7.07 8.40 -9.10
CA CYS A 80 7.44 7.05 -9.53
C CYS A 80 8.64 6.51 -8.74
N TYR A 81 9.61 7.38 -8.42
CA TYR A 81 10.80 7.00 -7.67
C TYR A 81 10.42 6.62 -6.23
N TRP A 82 9.69 7.49 -5.54
CA TRP A 82 9.29 7.26 -4.16
C TRP A 82 8.34 6.06 -4.02
N GLU A 83 7.39 5.88 -4.95
CA GLU A 83 6.55 4.68 -4.97
C GLU A 83 7.40 3.41 -5.15
N GLY A 84 8.34 3.42 -6.10
CA GLY A 84 9.25 2.30 -6.34
C GLY A 84 10.12 1.96 -5.14
N TYR A 85 10.75 2.97 -4.54
CA TYR A 85 11.55 2.84 -3.32
C TYR A 85 10.76 2.15 -2.19
N TRP A 86 9.55 2.61 -1.91
CA TRP A 86 8.74 2.05 -0.83
C TRP A 86 8.25 0.63 -1.13
N ILE A 87 7.95 0.30 -2.38
CA ILE A 87 7.64 -1.08 -2.80
C ILE A 87 8.84 -1.99 -2.54
N GLU A 88 10.02 -1.63 -3.04
CA GLU A 88 11.26 -2.41 -2.85
C GLU A 88 11.60 -2.55 -1.37
N GLN A 89 11.46 -1.47 -0.60
CA GLN A 89 11.75 -1.46 0.82
C GLN A 89 10.83 -2.41 1.62
N LEU A 90 9.52 -2.40 1.32
CA LEU A 90 8.55 -3.30 1.95
C LEU A 90 8.79 -4.77 1.56
N MET A 91 9.16 -5.03 0.31
CA MET A 91 9.54 -6.37 -0.14
C MET A 91 10.81 -6.86 0.56
N ALA A 92 11.82 -6.00 0.69
CA ALA A 92 13.05 -6.32 1.44
C ALA A 92 12.78 -6.59 2.93
N TRP A 93 11.74 -5.97 3.50
CA TRP A 93 11.25 -6.28 4.85
C TRP A 93 10.44 -7.58 4.94
N GLY A 94 10.15 -8.22 3.81
CA GLY A 94 9.46 -9.51 3.71
C GLY A 94 7.94 -9.40 3.64
N PHE A 95 7.40 -8.27 3.18
CA PHE A 95 5.97 -8.09 2.89
C PHE A 95 5.63 -8.46 1.45
N ASN A 96 4.39 -8.90 1.23
CA ASN A 96 3.89 -9.26 -0.09
C ASN A 96 2.98 -8.14 -0.62
N ILE A 97 3.49 -7.33 -1.56
CA ILE A 97 2.79 -6.14 -2.07
C ILE A 97 2.16 -6.43 -3.44
N LEU A 98 0.91 -6.03 -3.64
CA LEU A 98 0.13 -6.26 -4.86
C LEU A 98 0.55 -5.40 -6.05
N ASN A 99 1.28 -4.29 -5.83
CA ASN A 99 1.73 -3.35 -6.88
C ASN A 99 2.54 -4.01 -7.99
N TYR A 100 3.10 -5.20 -7.74
CA TYR A 100 3.86 -5.96 -8.70
C TYR A 100 2.96 -6.89 -9.54
N ASN A 101 2.40 -6.35 -10.64
CA ASN A 101 2.29 -7.09 -11.90
C ASN A 101 1.83 -6.19 -13.05
N LYS A 102 2.81 -5.61 -13.76
CA LYS A 102 2.63 -5.23 -15.18
C LYS A 102 3.53 -5.99 -16.16
N SER A 103 4.53 -6.75 -15.71
CA SER A 103 5.44 -7.45 -16.63
C SER A 103 5.92 -8.84 -16.22
N SER A 104 5.63 -9.35 -15.02
CA SER A 104 6.09 -10.69 -14.67
C SER A 104 5.00 -11.74 -14.92
N LYS A 105 5.37 -12.81 -15.60
CA LYS A 105 4.61 -14.07 -15.68
C LYS A 105 4.45 -14.75 -14.31
N ALA A 106 4.28 -14.01 -13.21
CA ALA A 106 3.95 -14.53 -11.89
C ALA A 106 2.45 -14.86 -11.81
N LYS A 107 2.00 -15.74 -12.72
CA LYS A 107 0.98 -16.73 -12.41
C LYS A 107 1.71 -17.87 -11.70
N GLN A 108 1.89 -17.78 -10.39
CA GLN A 108 2.08 -18.92 -9.48
C GLN A 108 2.52 -18.42 -8.09
N GLY A 109 1.81 -18.86 -7.07
CA GLY A 109 2.33 -18.91 -5.71
C GLY A 109 2.17 -17.64 -4.88
N TRP A 110 0.99 -17.47 -4.28
CA TRP A 110 0.95 -16.96 -2.91
C TRP A 110 1.73 -17.94 -2.04
N PHE A 111 3.04 -17.75 -1.93
CA PHE A 111 3.80 -18.37 -0.84
C PHE A 111 3.38 -17.63 0.43
N TYR A 112 2.36 -18.18 1.09
CA TYR A 112 2.11 -17.96 2.51
C TYR A 112 3.36 -18.44 3.28
N LYS A 113 4.40 -17.60 3.35
CA LYS A 113 5.52 -17.82 4.26
C LYS A 113 5.06 -17.36 5.64
N GLN A 114 4.65 -18.34 6.44
CA GLN A 114 4.34 -18.17 7.85
C GLN A 114 5.50 -17.52 8.62
N ASN A 115 5.11 -16.77 9.65
CA ASN A 115 5.86 -16.40 10.86
C ASN A 115 7.03 -15.42 10.71
N LYS A 116 6.76 -14.12 11.00
CA LYS A 116 7.53 -13.26 11.93
C LYS A 116 6.61 -12.13 12.47
N PRO A 117 6.84 -11.57 13.68
CA PRO A 117 6.09 -10.40 14.18
C PRO A 117 6.57 -9.14 13.44
N LYS A 118 5.98 -8.89 12.26
CA LYS A 118 6.48 -7.85 11.35
C LYS A 118 5.95 -6.45 11.67
N MET A 119 4.77 -6.31 12.28
CA MET A 119 4.16 -5.00 12.56
C MET A 119 4.93 -4.16 13.57
N LEU A 120 5.34 -4.74 14.71
CA LEU A 120 6.09 -4.02 15.73
C LEU A 120 7.47 -3.60 15.17
N THR A 121 8.11 -4.51 14.43
CA THR A 121 9.38 -4.23 13.74
C THR A 121 9.21 -3.15 12.66
N MET A 122 8.13 -3.18 11.88
CA MET A 122 7.80 -2.16 10.88
C MET A 122 7.53 -0.81 11.54
N TYR A 123 6.74 -0.76 12.61
CA TYR A 123 6.50 0.46 13.39
C TYR A 123 7.82 1.07 13.89
N TYR A 124 8.72 0.27 14.48
CA TYR A 124 10.03 0.76 14.90
C TYR A 124 10.92 1.21 13.73
N ARG A 125 10.88 0.52 12.59
CA ARG A 125 11.63 0.89 11.37
C ARG A 125 11.11 2.19 10.75
N LEU A 126 9.80 2.34 10.63
CA LEU A 126 9.13 3.56 10.16
C LEU A 126 9.40 4.71 11.13
N LYS A 127 9.26 4.50 12.44
CA LYS A 127 9.58 5.52 13.44
C LYS A 127 11.03 6.00 13.31
N LYS A 128 11.99 5.10 13.09
CA LYS A 128 13.40 5.46 12.85
C LYS A 128 13.63 6.26 11.55
N HIS A 129 12.82 6.03 10.51
CA HIS A 129 12.93 6.75 9.23
C HIS A 129 12.20 8.10 9.24
N LEU A 130 11.10 8.19 10.01
CA LEU A 130 10.27 9.38 10.15
C LEU A 130 10.75 10.32 11.26
N GLU A 131 11.64 9.87 12.15
CA GLU A 131 12.29 10.74 13.14
C GLU A 131 13.31 11.66 12.45
N PRO A 132 13.25 12.99 12.66
CA PRO A 132 14.25 13.89 12.13
C PRO A 132 15.62 13.51 12.70
N LYS A 133 16.62 13.35 11.82
CA LYS A 133 18.00 13.10 12.26
C LYS A 133 18.39 14.24 13.21
N LYS A 134 18.75 13.90 14.44
CA LYS A 134 19.30 14.88 15.40
C LYS A 134 20.43 15.63 14.69
N PRO A 135 20.49 16.97 14.78
CA PRO A 135 21.61 17.70 14.22
C PRO A 135 22.88 17.14 14.85
N VAL A 136 23.83 16.77 14.00
CA VAL A 136 25.17 16.39 14.45
C VAL A 136 25.73 17.63 15.12
N ALA A 137 25.89 17.58 16.44
CA ALA A 137 26.56 18.64 17.18
C ALA A 137 27.97 18.79 16.60
N ALA A 138 28.26 19.98 16.08
CA ALA A 138 29.58 20.39 15.62
C ALA A 138 30.54 20.57 16.80
#